data_AF-A0A3M3A588-F1
#
_entry.id   AF-A0A3M3A588-F1
#
_cell.length_a   1.000
_cell.length_b   1.000
_cell.length_c   1.000
_cell.angle_alpha   90.00
_cell.angle_beta   90.00
_cell.angle_gamma   90.00
#
_symmetry.space_group_name_H-M   'P 1'
#
loop_
_entity.id
_entity.type
_entity.pdbx_description
1 polymer ?
#
loop_
_entity_poly.entity_id
_entity_poly.type
_entity_poly.pdbx_seq_one_letter_code
_entity_poly.pdbx_strand_id
1 'polypeptide(L)'
;MTGPRYELFSMLAQAAMHDMGVALIPPFLILRELHEKRLVIASISALPSNKAYHLMIPERKVESASLTAFRDWLVNQAHDYSLPQDKEQALV
;
A
#
# COMPACT_ATOMS: atom_id res chain seq x y z
N MET A 1 26.69 -10.91 -8.97
CA MET A 1 25.75 -9.90 -9.47
C MET A 1 25.64 -8.82 -8.41
N THR A 2 26.20 -7.64 -8.66
CA THR A 2 26.21 -6.53 -7.70
C THR A 2 25.38 -5.41 -8.30
N GLY A 3 24.10 -5.37 -7.96
CA GLY A 3 23.18 -4.29 -8.30
C GLY A 3 22.78 -3.51 -7.06
N PRO A 4 22.30 -2.27 -7.22
CA PRO A 4 21.77 -1.50 -6.10
C PRO A 4 20.62 -2.26 -5.43
N ARG A 5 20.65 -2.32 -4.09
CA ARG A 5 19.58 -2.88 -3.27
C ARG A 5 18.81 -1.73 -2.64
N TYR A 6 17.53 -1.66 -2.95
CA TYR A 6 16.63 -0.68 -2.38
C TYR A 6 15.82 -1.33 -1.25
N GLU A 7 15.92 -0.77 -0.04
CA GLU A 7 15.26 -1.32 1.14
C GLU A 7 13.89 -0.68 1.43
N LEU A 8 13.61 0.47 0.81
CA LEU A 8 12.37 1.22 0.99
C LEU A 8 11.49 1.13 -0.26
N PHE A 9 10.18 1.03 -0.06
CA PHE A 9 9.20 1.06 -1.16
C PHE A 9 9.26 2.35 -1.98
N SER A 10 9.54 3.50 -1.34
CA SER A 10 9.71 4.77 -2.04
C SER A 10 10.87 4.74 -3.03
N MET A 11 11.99 4.11 -2.65
CA MET A 11 13.15 3.96 -3.53
C MET A 11 12.85 2.99 -4.69
N LEU A 12 12.15 1.89 -4.40
CA LEU A 12 11.69 0.96 -5.43
C LEU A 12 10.74 1.63 -6.44
N ALA A 13 9.81 2.46 -5.97
CA ALA A 13 8.90 3.19 -6.84
C ALA A 13 9.66 4.15 -7.77
N GLN A 14 10.64 4.90 -7.24
CA GLN A 14 11.48 5.78 -8.06
C GLN A 14 12.31 4.98 -9.08
N ALA A 15 12.92 3.86 -8.68
CA ALA A 15 13.68 3.02 -9.60
C ALA A 15 12.80 2.50 -10.77
N ALA A 16 11.58 2.03 -10.47
CA ALA A 16 10.63 1.59 -11.49
C ALA A 16 10.20 2.74 -12.42
N MET A 17 9.97 3.95 -11.88
CA MET A 17 9.65 5.14 -12.69
C MET A 17 10.81 5.59 -13.60
N HIS A 18 12.05 5.28 -13.24
CA HIS A 18 13.25 5.62 -14.02
C HIS A 18 13.73 4.45 -14.90
N ASP A 19 12.80 3.59 -15.32
CA ASP A 19 13.05 2.48 -16.24
C ASP A 19 14.10 1.47 -15.77
N MET A 20 14.33 1.36 -14.45
CA MET A 20 15.30 0.42 -13.87
C MET A 20 14.71 -0.98 -13.62
N GLY A 21 13.49 -1.25 -14.08
CA GLY A 21 12.82 -2.55 -14.01
C GLY A 21 11.43 -2.50 -13.39
N VAL A 22 11.01 -3.62 -12.79
CA VAL A 22 9.71 -3.78 -12.13
C VAL A 22 9.87 -3.88 -10.61
N ALA A 23 8.91 -3.36 -9.86
CA ALA A 23 8.91 -3.38 -8.40
C ALA A 23 7.64 -3.99 -7.83
N LEU A 24 7.79 -4.79 -6.76
CA LEU A 24 6.67 -5.30 -5.98
C LEU A 24 6.41 -4.36 -4.80
N ILE A 25 5.31 -3.61 -4.85
CA ILE A 25 4.97 -2.56 -3.89
C ILE A 25 3.48 -2.67 -3.53
N PRO A 26 3.09 -2.53 -2.26
CA PRO A 26 1.69 -2.35 -1.88
C PRO A 26 1.08 -1.13 -2.60
N PRO A 27 0.02 -1.27 -3.43
CA PRO A 27 -0.41 -0.18 -4.32
C PRO A 27 -0.88 1.08 -3.60
N PHE A 28 -1.35 0.98 -2.36
CA PHE A 28 -1.77 2.14 -1.56
C PHE A 28 -0.62 3.13 -1.29
N LEU A 29 0.64 2.68 -1.40
CA LEU A 29 1.83 3.52 -1.25
C LEU A 29 2.21 4.32 -2.50
N ILE A 30 1.62 4.00 -3.65
CA ILE A 30 1.94 4.59 -4.96
C ILE A 30 0.68 5.05 -5.72
N LEU A 31 -0.42 5.31 -5.01
CA LEU A 31 -1.70 5.71 -5.63
C LEU A 31 -1.56 6.95 -6.50
N ARG A 32 -0.72 7.91 -6.08
CA ARG A 32 -0.46 9.13 -6.84
C ARG A 32 0.22 8.80 -8.17
N GLU A 33 1.27 8.00 -8.15
CA GLU A 33 2.01 7.58 -9.34
C GLU A 33 1.11 6.80 -10.31
N LEU A 34 0.23 5.95 -9.78
CA LEU A 34 -0.77 5.22 -10.56
C LEU A 34 -1.81 6.16 -11.18
N HIS A 35 -2.32 7.12 -10.40
CA HIS A 35 -3.30 8.11 -10.87
C HIS A 35 -2.72 9.03 -11.96
N GLU A 36 -1.49 9.50 -11.75
CA GLU A 36 -0.74 10.32 -12.72
C GLU A 36 -0.20 9.49 -13.90
N LYS A 37 -0.43 8.17 -13.92
CA LYS A 37 0.08 7.23 -14.93
C LYS A 37 1.61 7.23 -15.09
N ARG A 38 2.33 7.66 -14.05
CA ARG A 38 3.80 7.53 -13.96
C ARG A 38 4.24 6.10 -13.68
N LEU A 39 3.36 5.31 -13.06
CA LEU A 39 3.49 3.87 -12.92
C LEU A 39 2.21 3.20 -13.41
N VAL A 40 2.34 1.95 -13.83
CA VAL A 40 1.21 1.08 -14.21
C VAL A 40 1.35 -0.27 -13.51
N ILE A 41 0.23 -0.95 -13.32
CA ILE A 41 0.23 -2.30 -12.74
C ILE A 41 0.71 -3.28 -13.81
N ALA A 42 1.89 -3.86 -13.60
CA ALA A 42 2.52 -4.77 -14.57
C ALA A 42 1.86 -6.16 -14.65
N SER A 43 1.18 -6.59 -13.58
CA SER A 43 0.47 -7.88 -13.53
C SER A 43 -0.72 -7.80 -12.57
N ILE A 44 -1.81 -8.45 -12.95
CA ILE A 44 -3.04 -8.59 -12.14
C ILE A 44 -2.89 -9.59 -10.98
N SER A 45 -1.83 -10.40 -10.98
CA SER A 45 -1.60 -11.38 -9.92
C SER A 45 -1.02 -10.69 -8.68
N ALA A 46 -1.82 -10.56 -7.63
CA ALA A 46 -1.34 -10.16 -6.32
C ALA A 46 -0.51 -11.29 -5.69
N LEU A 47 0.62 -10.95 -5.08
CA LEU A 47 1.39 -11.89 -4.27
C LEU A 47 0.75 -11.95 -2.87
N PRO A 48 0.11 -13.07 -2.47
CA PRO A 48 -0.41 -13.18 -1.12
C PRO A 48 0.73 -13.13 -0.11
N SER A 49 0.52 -12.38 0.95
CA SER A 49 1.48 -12.20 2.04
C SER A 49 0.79 -12.49 3.36
N ASN A 50 1.46 -13.22 4.25
CA ASN A 50 0.99 -13.42 5.62
C ASN A 50 1.36 -12.26 6.56
N LYS A 51 1.83 -11.14 6.00
CA LYS A 51 2.17 -9.92 6.77
C LYS A 51 0.98 -8.96 6.74
N ALA A 52 0.74 -8.30 7.87
CA ALA A 52 -0.28 -7.27 8.02
C ALA A 52 0.32 -5.98 8.62
N TYR A 53 -0.41 -4.87 8.47
CA TYR A 53 -0.10 -3.63 9.15
C TYR A 53 -0.83 -3.59 10.49
N HIS A 54 -0.12 -3.25 11.56
CA HIS A 54 -0.66 -3.27 12.93
C HIS A 54 -0.58 -1.88 13.57
N LEU A 55 -1.66 -1.48 14.25
CA LEU A 55 -1.68 -0.31 15.10
C LEU A 55 -1.25 -0.71 16.53
N MET A 56 -0.15 -0.15 17.03
CA MET A 56 0.34 -0.40 18.38
C MET A 56 0.00 0.78 19.30
N ILE A 57 -0.73 0.51 20.39
CA ILE A 57 -1.14 1.52 21.37
C ILE A 57 -0.55 1.13 22.73
N PRO A 58 0.17 2.05 23.42
CA PRO A 58 0.64 1.79 24.79
C PRO A 58 -0.53 1.55 25.73
N GLU A 59 -0.42 0.52 26.57
CA GLU A 59 -1.50 0.06 27.47
C GLU A 59 -2.10 1.19 28.32
N ARG A 60 -1.24 2.08 28.85
CA ARG A 60 -1.65 3.27 29.64
C ARG A 60 -2.55 4.27 28.91
N LYS A 61 -2.70 4.16 27.58
CA LYS A 61 -3.50 5.06 26.74
C LYS A 61 -4.73 4.39 26.12
N VAL A 62 -4.98 3.12 26.44
CA VAL A 62 -6.06 2.33 25.80
C VAL A 62 -7.45 2.96 26.01
N GLU A 63 -7.69 3.62 27.14
CA GLU A 63 -8.98 4.28 27.46
C GLU A 63 -9.15 5.69 26.84
N SER A 64 -8.19 6.16 26.03
CA SER A 64 -8.34 7.47 25.38
C SER A 64 -9.42 7.40 24.31
N ALA A 65 -10.49 8.17 24.49
CA ALA A 65 -11.56 8.32 23.50
C ALA A 65 -11.04 8.73 22.12
N SER A 66 -10.04 9.61 22.06
CA SER A 66 -9.41 10.03 20.80
C SER A 66 -8.68 8.88 20.09
N LEU A 67 -8.00 8.00 20.83
CA LEU A 67 -7.32 6.85 20.24
C LEU A 67 -8.30 5.79 19.75
N THR A 68 -9.40 5.60 20.49
CA THR A 68 -10.48 4.70 20.07
C THR A 68 -11.10 5.20 18.77
N ALA A 69 -11.46 6.48 18.71
CA ALA A 69 -11.99 7.10 17.50
C ALA A 69 -11.03 7.00 16.31
N PHE A 70 -9.73 7.21 16.53
CA PHE A 70 -8.70 7.07 15.50
C PHE A 70 -8.56 5.63 15.00
N ARG A 71 -8.54 4.65 15.92
CA ARG A 71 -8.50 3.21 15.57
C ARG A 71 -9.69 2.84 14.70
N ASP A 72 -10.89 3.21 15.14
CA ASP A 72 -12.13 2.85 14.46
C ASP A 72 -12.19 3.51 13.07
N TRP A 73 -11.79 4.78 12.97
CA TRP A 73 -11.62 5.44 11.68
C TRP A 73 -10.60 4.72 10.79
N LEU A 74 -9.42 4.35 11.31
CA LEU A 74 -8.36 3.69 10.54
C LEU A 74 -8.81 2.33 10.00
N VAL A 75 -9.53 1.55 10.81
CA VAL A 75 -10.09 0.26 10.40
C VAL A 75 -11.13 0.45 9.31
N ASN A 76 -12.01 1.46 9.42
CA ASN A 76 -12.97 1.77 8.37
C ASN A 76 -12.26 2.18 7.07
N GLN A 77 -11.24 3.04 7.13
CA GLN A 77 -10.46 3.40 5.95
C GLN A 77 -9.76 2.19 5.31
N ALA A 78 -9.28 1.25 6.11
CA ALA A 78 -8.67 0.01 5.61
C ALA A 78 -9.70 -0.92 4.93
N HIS A 79 -10.94 -0.95 5.43
CA HIS A 79 -12.04 -1.69 4.79
C HIS A 79 -12.53 -1.02 3.50
N ASP A 80 -12.62 0.32 3.50
CA ASP A 80 -13.05 1.11 2.34
C ASP A 80 -11.99 1.16 1.23
N TYR A 81 -10.74 0.80 1.55
CA TYR A 81 -9.68 0.73 0.57
C TYR A 81 -9.93 -0.40 -0.42
N SER A 82 -10.17 -0.03 -1.67
CA SER A 82 -10.22 -0.94 -2.82
C SER A 82 -9.17 -0.52 -3.84
N LEU A 83 -8.56 -1.49 -4.52
CA LEU A 83 -7.67 -1.21 -5.63
C LEU A 83 -8.48 -0.62 -6.80
N PRO A 84 -7.88 0.27 -7.62
CA PRO A 84 -8.53 0.79 -8.81
C PRO A 84 -9.10 -0.30 -9.74
N GLN A 85 -8.49 -1.49 -9.74
CA GLN A 85 -8.91 -2.65 -10.53
C GLN A 85 -10.02 -3.49 -9.89
N ASP A 86 -10.26 -3.39 -8.58
CA ASP A 86 -11.40 -4.07 -7.92
C ASP A 86 -12.73 -3.53 -8.45
N LYS A 87 -12.75 -2.29 -8.95
CA LYS A 87 -13.93 -1.67 -9.57
C LYS A 87 -14.22 -2.18 -10.98
N GLU A 88 -13.23 -2.71 -11.69
CA GLU A 88 -13.37 -3.17 -13.09
C GLU A 88 -13.87 -4.63 -13.15
N GLN A 89 -13.58 -5.43 -12.12
CA GLN A 89 -14.14 -6.79 -11.97
C GLN A 89 -15.57 -6.81 -11.41
N ALA A 90 -16.02 -5.76 -10.72
CA ALA A 90 -17.39 -5.65 -10.20
C ALA A 90 -18.44 -5.25 -11.28
N LEU A 91 -18.02 -5.03 -12.52
CA LEU A 91 -18.89 -4.61 -13.63
C LEU A 91 -19.10 -5.72 -14.70
N VAL A 92 -18.68 -6.96 -14.44
CA VAL A 92 -18.85 -8.12 -15.35
C VAL A 92 -19.67 -9.21 -14.69
#